data_AF-A0A936B2F7-F1
#
_entry.id   AF-A0A936B2F7-F1
#
_cell.length_a   1.000
_cell.length_b   1.000
_cell.length_c   1.000
_cell.angle_alpha   90.00
_cell.angle_beta   90.00
_cell.angle_gamma   90.00
#
_symmetry.space_group_name_H-M   'P 1'
#
loop_
_entity.id
_entity.type
_entity.pdbx_description
1 polymer ?
#
loop_
_entity_poly.entity_id
_entity_poly.type
_entity_poly.pdbx_seq_one_letter_code
_entity_poly.pdbx_strand_id
1 'polypeptide(L)'
;MSVESIILCPHPDDELHINFMSLCKQTENVILAIFTTGKAGLDDNSNISGADLVATRYRETLMAMHEIGIKPEQILFLGYSDGRENEDMTIKFKEQRIKQFILSIEYLDTLYNPKQIYAPLPLRYI
;
A
#
# COMPACT_ATOMS: atom_id res chain seq x y z
N MET A 1 7.39 18.81 9.58
CA MET A 1 5.91 18.90 9.48
C MET A 1 5.35 17.68 10.18
N SER A 2 4.34 17.81 11.03
CA SER A 2 3.72 16.65 11.68
C SER A 2 2.77 15.98 10.70
N VAL A 3 2.96 14.69 10.44
CA VAL A 3 2.00 13.90 9.67
C VAL A 3 0.72 13.79 10.46
N GLU A 4 -0.41 14.06 9.82
CA GLU A 4 -1.72 13.98 10.47
C GLU A 4 -2.30 12.57 10.37
N SER A 5 -2.17 11.94 9.20
CA SER A 5 -2.76 10.63 8.94
C SER A 5 -1.84 9.74 8.11
N ILE A 6 -1.85 8.45 8.41
CA ILE A 6 -1.27 7.41 7.56
C ILE A 6 -2.40 6.55 6.99
N ILE A 7 -2.32 6.23 5.70
CA ILE A 7 -3.25 5.33 5.04
C ILE A 7 -2.47 4.11 4.57
N LEU A 8 -2.93 2.93 5.00
CA LEU A 8 -2.32 1.65 4.67
C LEU A 8 -3.08 1.03 3.50
N CYS A 9 -2.39 0.82 2.39
CA CYS A 9 -2.92 0.15 1.20
C CYS A 9 -2.16 -1.17 0.95
N PRO A 10 -2.85 -2.32 0.90
CA PRO A 10 -2.19 -3.59 0.62
C PRO A 10 -1.53 -3.61 -0.77
N HIS A 11 -2.21 -3.10 -1.80
CA HIS A 11 -1.71 -3.05 -3.18
C HIS A 11 -1.82 -1.63 -3.77
N PRO A 12 -1.10 -1.32 -4.86
CA PRO A 12 -1.24 -0.05 -5.56
C PRO A 12 -2.52 -0.05 -6.39
N ASP A 13 -3.55 0.71 -5.99
CA ASP A 13 -4.94 0.82 -6.50
C ASP A 13 -5.96 0.72 -5.36
N ASP A 14 -5.62 0.04 -4.26
CA ASP A 14 -6.47 -0.09 -3.07
C ASP A 14 -6.78 1.28 -2.41
N GLU A 15 -5.99 2.32 -2.69
CA GLU A 15 -6.30 3.68 -2.26
C GLU A 15 -7.62 4.21 -2.85
N LEU A 16 -8.13 3.61 -3.92
CA LEU A 16 -9.44 3.94 -4.48
C LEU A 16 -10.61 3.41 -3.64
N HIS A 17 -10.39 2.37 -2.83
CA HIS A 17 -11.44 1.69 -2.05
C HIS A 17 -11.67 2.30 -0.67
N ILE A 18 -10.61 2.87 -0.10
CA ILE A 18 -10.72 3.75 1.06
C ILE A 18 -11.19 5.09 0.50
N ASN A 19 -12.04 5.86 1.19
CA ASN A 19 -12.43 7.21 0.75
C ASN A 19 -11.23 8.20 0.79
N PHE A 20 -10.08 7.81 0.23
CA PHE A 20 -8.80 8.47 0.19
C PHE A 20 -8.93 9.89 -0.34
N MET A 21 -9.72 10.06 -1.38
CA MET A 21 -10.06 11.38 -1.93
C MET A 21 -10.71 12.31 -0.90
N SER A 22 -11.63 11.80 -0.09
CA SER A 22 -12.27 12.58 0.96
C SER A 22 -11.28 12.88 2.10
N LEU A 23 -10.40 11.93 2.40
CA LEU A 23 -9.40 12.10 3.46
C LEU A 23 -8.30 13.11 3.09
N CYS A 24 -7.82 13.06 1.86
CA CYS A 24 -6.81 13.98 1.34
C CYS A 24 -7.36 15.40 1.20
N LYS A 25 -8.67 15.56 1.00
CA LYS A 25 -9.34 16.87 1.05
C LYS A 25 -9.47 17.44 2.47
N GLN A 26 -9.47 16.59 3.49
CA GLN A 26 -9.62 17.00 4.89
C GLN A 26 -8.28 17.27 5.57
N THR A 27 -7.18 16.73 5.03
CA THR A 27 -5.87 16.78 5.68
C THR A 27 -4.77 17.01 4.64
N GLU A 28 -3.95 18.05 4.83
CA GLU A 28 -2.85 18.36 3.90
C GLU A 28 -1.61 17.47 4.11
N ASN A 29 -1.52 16.79 5.26
CA ASN A 29 -0.34 16.03 5.69
C ASN A 29 -0.66 14.53 5.86
N VAL A 30 -0.89 13.87 4.72
CA VAL A 30 -1.12 12.41 4.64
C VAL A 30 0.14 11.70 4.19
N ILE A 31 0.38 10.49 4.72
CA ILE A 31 1.28 9.50 4.14
C ILE A 31 0.46 8.32 3.63
N LEU A 32 0.65 7.97 2.36
CA LEU A 32 0.12 6.76 1.74
C LEU A 32 1.20 5.67 1.77
N ALA A 33 0.98 4.61 2.55
CA ALA A 33 1.87 3.47 2.64
C ALA A 33 1.30 2.27 1.86
N ILE A 34 1.94 1.94 0.74
CA ILE A 34 1.60 0.79 -0.11
C ILE A 34 2.52 -0.37 0.23
N PHE A 35 1.95 -1.45 0.72
CA PHE A 35 2.72 -2.58 1.26
C PHE A 35 3.34 -3.41 0.16
N THR A 36 2.53 -3.86 -0.80
CA THR A 36 2.97 -4.81 -1.81
C THR A 36 3.21 -4.16 -3.16
N THR A 37 3.96 -4.86 -4.02
CA THR A 37 4.23 -4.42 -5.39
C THR A 37 3.07 -4.66 -6.36
N GLY A 38 2.03 -5.41 -5.96
CA GLY A 38 0.91 -5.79 -6.82
C GLY A 38 1.29 -6.68 -8.01
N LYS A 39 2.46 -7.33 -7.95
CA LYS A 39 3.03 -8.13 -9.04
C LYS A 39 2.18 -9.35 -9.41
N ALA A 40 1.43 -9.92 -8.46
CA ALA A 40 0.52 -11.03 -8.76
C ALA A 40 -0.71 -10.62 -9.59
N GLY A 41 -0.85 -9.34 -9.93
CA GLY A 41 -1.88 -8.86 -10.84
C GLY A 41 -1.69 -9.30 -12.30
N LEU A 42 -0.55 -9.91 -12.66
CA LEU A 42 -0.35 -10.50 -13.99
C LEU A 42 -1.34 -11.64 -14.23
N ASP A 43 -2.09 -11.54 -15.33
CA ASP A 43 -2.77 -12.68 -15.93
C ASP A 43 -1.74 -13.59 -16.63
N ASP A 44 -2.00 -14.89 -16.68
CA ASP A 44 -1.12 -15.91 -17.26
C ASP A 44 -0.85 -15.67 -18.77
N ASN A 45 -1.69 -14.87 -19.43
CA ASN A 45 -1.58 -14.50 -20.83
C ASN A 45 -0.86 -13.16 -21.07
N SER A 46 -0.30 -12.54 -20.03
CA SER A 46 0.41 -11.27 -20.14
C SER A 46 1.80 -11.44 -20.77
N ASN A 47 2.09 -10.63 -21.79
CA ASN A 47 3.44 -10.51 -22.36
C ASN A 47 4.35 -9.55 -21.57
N ILE A 48 3.91 -9.04 -20.43
CA ILE A 48 4.64 -8.09 -19.59
C ILE A 48 5.37 -8.86 -18.48
N SER A 49 6.65 -8.57 -18.27
CA SER A 49 7.40 -9.17 -17.16
C SER A 49 6.88 -8.67 -15.82
N GLY A 50 7.04 -9.46 -14.75
CA GLY A 50 6.68 -9.00 -13.40
C GLY A 50 7.40 -7.72 -12.97
N ALA A 51 8.65 -7.54 -13.38
CA ALA A 51 9.40 -6.32 -13.10
C ALA A 51 8.81 -5.09 -13.82
N ASP A 52 8.43 -5.26 -15.09
CA ASP A 52 7.80 -4.21 -15.88
C ASP A 52 6.40 -3.85 -15.35
N LEU A 53 5.64 -4.85 -14.86
CA LEU A 53 4.36 -4.58 -14.21
C LEU A 53 4.57 -3.74 -12.94
N VAL A 54 5.50 -4.12 -12.06
CA VAL A 54 5.77 -3.37 -10.82
C VAL A 54 6.17 -1.92 -11.14
N ALA A 55 7.09 -1.73 -12.09
CA ALA A 55 7.50 -0.40 -12.53
C ALA A 55 6.34 0.41 -13.14
N THR A 56 5.42 -0.26 -13.81
CA THR A 56 4.21 0.37 -14.38
C THR A 56 3.23 0.77 -13.29
N ARG A 57 2.89 -0.12 -12.36
CA ARG A 57 2.00 0.20 -11.22
C ARG A 57 2.55 1.33 -10.37
N TYR A 58 3.86 1.39 -10.14
CA TYR A 58 4.49 2.50 -9.42
C TYR A 58 4.26 3.83 -10.13
N ARG A 59 4.45 3.88 -11.46
CA ARG A 59 4.18 5.08 -12.26
C ARG A 59 2.70 5.44 -12.25
N GLU A 60 1.82 4.46 -12.38
CA GLU A 60 0.36 4.66 -12.33
C GLU A 60 -0.07 5.27 -11.00
N THR A 61 0.38 4.72 -9.87
CA THR A 61 0.10 5.29 -8.54
C THR A 61 0.62 6.71 -8.44
N LEU A 62 1.88 6.98 -8.82
CA LEU A 62 2.44 8.33 -8.74
C LEU A 62 1.64 9.34 -9.57
N MET A 63 1.23 8.95 -10.79
CA MET A 63 0.40 9.80 -11.65
C MET A 63 -0.99 10.01 -11.05
N ALA A 64 -1.67 8.95 -10.62
CA ALA A 64 -3.00 9.04 -10.01
C ALA A 64 -3.00 9.91 -8.76
N MET A 65 -1.98 9.75 -7.90
CA MET A 65 -1.83 10.53 -6.68
C MET A 65 -1.48 12.00 -6.96
N HIS A 66 -0.68 12.25 -8.01
CA HIS A 66 -0.37 13.61 -8.45
C HIS A 66 -1.63 14.38 -8.87
N GLU A 67 -2.53 13.74 -9.63
CA GLU A 67 -3.80 14.36 -10.08
C GLU A 67 -4.70 14.81 -8.93
N ILE A 68 -4.50 14.26 -7.74
CA ILE A 68 -5.32 14.55 -6.55
C ILE A 68 -4.54 15.34 -5.49
N GLY A 69 -3.36 15.85 -5.85
CA GLY A 69 -2.57 16.78 -5.04
C GLY A 69 -1.62 16.13 -4.04
N ILE A 70 -1.44 14.81 -4.08
CA ILE A 70 -0.50 14.10 -3.22
C ILE A 70 0.88 14.10 -3.86
N LYS A 71 1.88 14.52 -3.08
CA LYS A 71 3.26 14.63 -3.57
C LYS A 71 3.99 13.28 -3.50
N PRO A 72 4.98 13.03 -4.36
CA PRO A 72 5.75 11.78 -4.33
C PRO A 72 6.35 11.44 -2.96
N GLU A 73 6.82 12.44 -2.21
CA GLU A 73 7.37 12.25 -0.85
C GLU A 73 6.35 11.78 0.19
N GLN A 74 5.06 11.87 -0.13
CA GLN A 74 3.96 11.39 0.71
C GLN A 74 3.57 9.94 0.41
N ILE A 75 4.23 9.29 -0.56
CA ILE A 75 3.92 7.94 -1.00
C ILE A 75 5.09 7.02 -0.67
N LEU A 76 4.82 6.00 0.15
CA LEU A 76 5.81 5.03 0.59
C LEU A 76 5.49 3.66 -0.03
N PHE A 77 6.34 3.20 -0.93
CA PHE A 77 6.31 1.84 -1.44
C PHE A 77 7.21 0.96 -0.57
N LEU A 78 6.62 0.05 0.20
CA LEU A 78 7.36 -0.84 1.11
C LEU A 78 7.96 -2.07 0.41
N GLY A 79 7.50 -2.37 -0.80
CA GLY A 79 8.15 -3.35 -1.68
C GLY A 79 7.95 -4.82 -1.31
N TYR A 80 6.99 -5.15 -0.44
CA TYR A 80 6.68 -6.55 -0.12
C TYR A 80 6.16 -7.29 -1.36
N SER A 81 6.47 -8.58 -1.47
CA SER A 81 5.84 -9.45 -2.48
C SER A 81 4.33 -9.51 -2.25
N ASP A 82 3.56 -9.70 -3.30
CA ASP A 82 2.12 -9.90 -3.18
C ASP A 82 1.84 -11.21 -2.38
N GLY A 83 0.69 -11.28 -1.71
CA GLY A 83 0.24 -12.48 -1.01
C GLY A 83 0.02 -13.66 -1.97
N ARG A 84 -0.48 -13.37 -3.17
CA ARG A 84 -0.78 -14.38 -4.21
C ARG A 84 0.45 -14.96 -4.89
N GLU A 85 1.58 -14.25 -4.88
CA GLU A 85 2.86 -14.81 -5.36
C GLU A 85 3.34 -16.01 -4.54
N ASN A 86 2.70 -16.26 -3.39
CA ASN A 86 3.19 -17.23 -2.43
C ASN A 86 2.05 -17.99 -1.73
N GLU A 87 0.96 -18.33 -2.42
CA GLU A 87 -0.21 -18.99 -1.80
C GLU A 87 0.16 -20.32 -1.10
N ASP A 88 1.13 -21.05 -1.66
CA ASP A 88 1.68 -22.31 -1.15
C ASP A 88 2.60 -22.17 0.09
N MET A 89 2.74 -20.96 0.64
CA MET A 89 3.57 -20.74 1.82
C MET A 89 3.06 -21.49 3.04
N THR A 90 4.03 -22.04 3.78
CA THR A 90 3.80 -22.59 5.11
C THR A 90 3.19 -21.54 6.05
N ILE A 91 2.39 -22.01 7.02
CA ILE A 91 1.79 -21.14 8.06
C ILE A 91 2.85 -20.29 8.77
N LYS A 92 4.02 -20.87 9.08
CA LYS A 92 5.14 -20.15 9.71
C LYS A 92 5.61 -18.95 8.88
N PHE A 93 5.64 -19.08 7.56
CA PHE A 93 6.04 -17.97 6.69
C PHE A 93 4.95 -16.89 6.64
N LYS A 94 3.67 -17.28 6.60
CA LYS A 94 2.54 -16.33 6.69
C LYS A 94 2.60 -15.53 8.01
N GLU A 95 2.90 -16.18 9.12
CA GLU A 95 3.10 -15.52 10.43
C GLU A 95 4.30 -14.55 10.42
N GLN A 96 5.42 -14.94 9.80
CA GLN A 96 6.59 -14.06 9.67
C GLN A 96 6.26 -12.81 8.85
N ARG A 97 5.51 -12.95 7.75
CA ARG A 97 5.05 -11.80 6.95
C ARG A 97 4.15 -10.87 7.74
N ILE A 98 3.19 -11.42 8.50
CA ILE A 98 2.33 -10.61 9.38
C ILE A 98 3.17 -9.83 10.40
N LYS A 99 4.17 -10.48 11.01
CA LYS A 99 5.10 -9.80 11.94
C LYS A 99 5.86 -8.67 11.25
N GLN A 100 6.34 -8.88 10.02
CA GLN A 100 7.01 -7.84 9.25
C GLN A 100 6.09 -6.65 8.98
N PHE A 101 4.83 -6.90 8.59
CA PHE A 101 3.85 -5.83 8.38
C PHE A 101 3.56 -5.05 9.66
N ILE A 102 3.40 -5.73 10.80
CA ILE A 102 3.21 -5.06 12.10
C ILE A 102 4.42 -4.18 12.42
N LEU A 103 5.65 -4.69 12.26
CA LEU A 103 6.87 -3.91 12.50
C LEU A 103 6.97 -2.69 11.57
N SER A 104 6.53 -2.79 10.31
CA SER A 104 6.46 -1.61 9.42
C SER A 104 5.47 -0.58 9.93
N ILE A 105 4.29 -1.01 10.40
CA ILE A 105 3.28 -0.10 10.95
C ILE A 105 3.81 0.58 12.21
N GLU A 106 4.42 -0.15 13.13
CA GLU A 106 5.05 0.38 14.34
C GLU A 106 6.19 1.37 14.01
N TYR A 107 7.00 1.05 13.00
CA TYR A 107 8.04 1.95 12.52
C TYR A 107 7.46 3.25 11.97
N LEU A 108 6.41 3.16 11.14
CA LEU A 108 5.72 4.33 10.57
C LEU A 108 5.05 5.17 11.67
N ASP A 109 4.41 4.53 12.64
CA ASP A 109 3.82 5.19 13.81
C ASP A 109 4.87 5.94 14.62
N THR A 110 6.02 5.31 14.88
CA THR A 110 7.13 5.95 15.60
C THR A 110 7.75 7.10 14.81
N LEU A 111 7.96 6.90 13.49
CA LEU A 111 8.65 7.86 12.63
C LEU A 111 7.81 9.13 12.41
N TYR A 112 6.51 8.96 12.18
CA TYR A 112 5.62 10.04 11.78
C TYR A 112 4.72 10.54 12.91
N ASN A 113 4.52 9.74 13.97
CA ASN A 113 3.62 10.00 15.10
C ASN A 113 2.27 10.55 14.62
N PRO A 114 1.57 9.83 13.72
CA PRO A 114 0.33 10.33 13.14
C PRO A 114 -0.77 10.41 14.18
N LYS A 115 -1.72 11.32 13.99
CA LYS A 115 -2.91 11.35 14.85
C LYS A 115 -3.82 10.16 14.58
N GLN A 116 -3.82 9.67 13.34
CA GLN A 116 -4.76 8.65 12.86
C GLN A 116 -4.10 7.72 11.84
N ILE A 117 -4.46 6.44 11.89
CA ILE A 117 -4.05 5.44 10.91
C ILE A 117 -5.31 4.80 10.32
N TYR A 118 -5.38 4.76 8.99
CA TYR A 118 -6.47 4.18 8.21
C TYR A 118 -5.99 2.90 7.55
N ALA A 119 -6.76 1.83 7.64
CA ALA A 119 -6.46 0.55 7.02
C ALA A 119 -7.75 -0.05 6.43
N PRO A 120 -7.66 -0.86 5.36
CA PRO A 120 -8.82 -1.58 4.85
C PRO A 120 -9.34 -2.54 5.92
N LEU A 121 -10.66 -2.64 6.02
CA LEU A 121 -11.27 -3.69 6.83
C LEU A 121 -10.98 -5.04 6.16
N PRO A 122 -10.61 -6.08 6.91
CA PRO A 122 -10.55 -7.42 6.34
C PRO A 122 -11.95 -7.75 5.83
N LEU A 123 -12.06 -7.98 4.51
CA LEU A 123 -13.29 -8.47 3.91
C LEU A 123 -13.59 -9.85 4.52
N ARG A 124 -14.48 -9.87 5.51
CA ARG A 124 -15.15 -11.11 5.90
C ARG A 124 -16.09 -11.41 4.74
N TYR A 125 -15.79 -12.45 3.97
CA TYR A 125 -16.76 -13.04 3.05
C TYR A 125 -18.07 -13.26 3.83
N ILE A 126 -19.13 -12.55 3.45
CA ILE A 126 -20.51 -12.83 3.83
C ILE A 126 -21.02 -13.88 2.85
#